data_AF-A0A964DXY4-F1
#
_entry.id   AF-A0A964DXY4-F1
#
_cell.length_a   1.000
_cell.length_b   1.000
_cell.length_c   1.000
_cell.angle_alpha   90.00
_cell.angle_beta   90.00
_cell.angle_gamma   90.00
#
_symmetry.space_group_name_H-M   'P 1'
#
loop_
_entity.id
_entity.type
_entity.pdbx_description
1 polymer ?
#
loop_
_entity_poly.entity_id
_entity_poly.type
_entity_poly.pdbx_seq_one_letter_code
_entity_poly.pdbx_strand_id
1 'polypeptide(L)'
;MARRPIVPRIEAALLCLLGLGFLMVLQTWFFPVYHFGLLLVIGVTLLNIAVGNLPRGAGPLRALLMTLLLLAIVAAVVVIGILLVPTLAQLGQGE
;
A
#
# COMPACT_ATOMS: atom_id res chain seq x y z
N MET A 1 -12.90 -19.09 -26.83
CA MET A 1 -11.96 -17.95 -26.73
C MET A 1 -11.92 -17.49 -25.27
N ALA A 2 -11.10 -18.15 -24.45
CA ALA A 2 -11.02 -17.86 -23.02
C ALA A 2 -10.32 -16.51 -22.82
N ARG A 3 -11.08 -15.45 -22.54
CA ARG A 3 -10.53 -14.17 -22.07
C ARG A 3 -9.84 -14.46 -20.74
N ARG A 4 -8.54 -14.76 -20.78
CA ARG A 4 -7.70 -14.87 -19.59
C ARG A 4 -7.90 -13.56 -18.82
N PRO A 5 -8.52 -13.57 -17.63
CA PRO A 5 -8.78 -12.33 -16.93
C PRO A 5 -7.41 -11.76 -16.57
N ILE A 6 -7.09 -10.58 -17.11
CA ILE A 6 -5.82 -9.88 -16.86
C ILE A 6 -5.74 -9.45 -15.38
N VAL A 7 -6.91 -9.24 -14.76
CA VAL A 7 -7.10 -8.83 -13.37
C VAL A 7 -6.38 -9.73 -12.36
N PRO A 8 -6.58 -11.07 -12.34
CA PRO A 8 -5.88 -11.95 -11.39
C PRO A 8 -4.36 -12.02 -11.57
N ARG A 9 -3.81 -11.66 -12.75
CA ARG A 9 -2.36 -11.61 -12.93
C ARG A 9 -1.75 -10.37 -12.30
N ILE A 10 -2.43 -9.23 -12.40
CA ILE A 10 -1.99 -7.97 -11.78
C ILE A 10 -2.10 -8.10 -10.26
N GLU A 11 -3.20 -8.65 -9.77
CA GLU A 11 -3.43 -8.90 -8.35
C GLU A 11 -2.35 -9.84 -7.77
N ALA A 12 -2.04 -10.95 -8.45
CA ALA A 12 -0.96 -11.84 -8.05
C ALA A 12 0.43 -11.17 -8.07
N ALA A 13 0.71 -10.36 -9.10
CA ALA A 13 1.97 -9.62 -9.19
C ALA A 13 2.11 -8.60 -8.05
N LEU A 14 1.04 -7.87 -7.72
CA LEU A 14 1.00 -6.93 -6.61
C LEU A 14 1.13 -7.63 -5.26
N LEU A 15 0.56 -8.82 -5.10
CA LEU A 15 0.72 -9.63 -3.91
C LEU A 15 2.18 -10.12 -3.74
N CYS A 16 2.82 -10.55 -4.82
CA CYS A 16 4.25 -10.89 -4.80
C CYS A 16 5.13 -9.68 -4.45
N LEU A 17 4.82 -8.52 -5.03
CA LEU A 17 5.56 -7.28 -4.79
C LEU A 17 5.38 -6.81 -3.32
N LEU A 18 4.20 -7.03 -2.74
CA LEU A 18 3.93 -6.77 -1.32
C LEU A 18 4.78 -7.68 -0.42
N GLY A 19 4.86 -8.98 -0.75
CA GLY A 19 5.72 -9.92 -0.05
C GLY A 19 7.20 -9.53 -0.09
N LEU A 20 7.66 -9.06 -1.25
CA LEU A 20 9.02 -8.56 -1.43
C LEU A 20 9.27 -7.29 -0.59
N GLY A 21 8.31 -6.37 -0.55
CA GLY A 21 8.37 -5.20 0.33
C GLY A 21 8.47 -5.57 1.81
N PHE A 22 7.69 -6.55 2.26
CA PHE A 22 7.76 -7.06 3.63
C PHE A 22 9.13 -7.67 3.95
N LEU A 23 9.71 -8.44 3.03
CA LEU A 23 11.07 -8.97 3.17
C LEU A 23 12.11 -7.86 3.34
N MET A 24 11.97 -6.75 2.59
CA MET A 24 12.86 -5.59 2.73
C MET A 24 12.68 -4.88 4.08
N VAL A 25 11.45 -4.78 4.60
CA VAL A 25 11.16 -4.21 5.93
C VAL A 25 11.68 -5.11 7.06
N LEU A 26 11.66 -6.43 6.89
CA LEU A 26 12.15 -7.37 7.90
C LEU A 26 13.67 -7.23 8.14
N GLN A 27 14.43 -6.82 7.12
CA GLN A 27 15.85 -6.61 7.28
C GLN A 27 16.11 -5.27 8.00
N THR A 28 16.50 -5.34 9.27
CA THR A 28 16.82 -4.16 10.10
C THR A 28 18.28 -3.72 9.97
N TRP A 29 19.13 -4.50 9.29
CA TRP A 29 20.56 -4.23 9.14
C TRP A 29 20.88 -2.98 8.29
N PHE A 30 20.00 -2.57 7.38
CA PHE A 30 20.29 -1.47 6.46
C PHE A 30 19.12 -0.49 6.39
N PHE A 31 19.27 0.64 7.10
CA PHE A 31 18.25 1.67 7.26
C PHE A 31 17.64 2.19 5.93
N PRO A 32 18.43 2.41 4.86
CA PRO A 32 17.87 2.83 3.56
C PRO A 32 16.94 1.78 2.94
N VAL A 33 17.29 0.48 3.04
CA VAL A 33 16.47 -0.60 2.47
C VAL A 33 15.19 -0.80 3.27
N TYR A 34 15.25 -0.64 4.59
CA TYR A 34 14.06 -0.59 5.44
C TYR A 34 13.10 0.52 4.99
N HIS A 35 13.61 1.75 4.81
CA HIS A 35 12.80 2.90 4.40
C HIS A 35 12.18 2.71 3.00
N PHE A 36 12.95 2.20 2.05
CA PHE A 36 12.44 1.86 0.71
C PHE A 36 11.42 0.72 0.75
N GLY A 37 11.67 -0.33 1.54
CA GLY A 37 10.74 -1.43 1.74
C GLY A 37 9.41 -0.95 2.31
N LEU A 38 9.46 -0.01 3.26
CA LEU A 38 8.29 0.57 3.88
C LEU A 38 7.46 1.39 2.88
N LEU A 39 8.11 2.26 2.09
CA LEU A 39 7.46 3.01 1.01
C LEU A 39 6.85 2.07 -0.05
N LEU A 40 7.56 0.99 -0.39
CA LEU A 40 7.11 0.00 -1.34
C LEU A 40 5.89 -0.76 -0.83
N VAL A 41 5.88 -1.21 0.42
CA VAL A 41 4.71 -1.87 1.05
C VAL A 41 3.51 -0.93 1.05
N ILE A 42 3.68 0.34 1.42
CA ILE A 42 2.60 1.32 1.42
C ILE A 42 2.04 1.50 -0.01
N GLY A 43 2.89 1.80 -0.98
CA GLY A 43 2.47 2.04 -2.37
C GLY A 43 1.80 0.81 -3.00
N VAL A 44 2.35 -0.38 -2.75
CA VAL A 44 1.81 -1.64 -3.26
C VAL A 44 0.49 -2.00 -2.59
N THR A 45 0.33 -1.74 -1.28
CA THR A 45 -0.93 -1.96 -0.57
C THR A 45 -2.04 -1.06 -1.11
N LEU A 46 -1.72 0.22 -1.33
CA LEU A 46 -2.62 1.19 -1.98
C LEU A 46 -3.05 0.69 -3.37
N LEU A 47 -2.11 0.21 -4.18
CA LEU A 47 -2.41 -0.32 -5.51
C LEU A 47 -3.19 -1.64 -5.47
N ASN A 48 -2.95 -2.51 -4.46
CA ASN A 48 -3.73 -3.72 -4.22
C ASN A 48 -5.19 -3.41 -3.89
N ILE A 49 -5.44 -2.41 -3.05
CA ILE A 49 -6.79 -1.91 -2.76
C ILE A 49 -7.44 -1.45 -4.08
N ALA A 50 -6.71 -0.70 -4.90
CA ALA A 50 -7.25 -0.18 -6.14
C ALA A 50 -7.60 -1.25 -7.17
N VAL A 51 -6.69 -2.21 -7.38
CA VAL A 51 -6.87 -3.31 -8.32
C VAL A 51 -7.87 -4.35 -7.82
N GLY A 52 -7.85 -4.67 -6.51
CA GLY A 52 -8.78 -5.61 -5.90
C GLY A 52 -10.22 -5.10 -5.88
N ASN A 53 -10.41 -3.78 -5.87
CA ASN A 53 -11.72 -3.14 -5.86
C ASN A 53 -12.24 -2.74 -7.25
N LEU A 54 -11.58 -3.14 -8.34
CA LEU A 54 -12.11 -2.98 -9.70
C LEU A 54 -13.25 -4.00 -9.92
N PRO A 55 -14.54 -3.57 -9.97
CA PRO A 55 -15.64 -4.49 -10.20
C PRO A 55 -15.55 -4.96 -11.65
N ARG A 56 -15.48 -6.28 -11.84
CA ARG A 56 -15.33 -6.92 -13.16
C ARG A 56 -16.59 -6.80 -14.05
N GLY A 57 -17.56 -5.96 -13.67
CA GLY A 57 -18.84 -5.79 -14.37
C GLY A 57 -19.67 -4.52 -14.06
N ALA A 58 -19.14 -3.53 -13.32
CA ALA A 58 -19.86 -2.27 -13.04
C ALA A 58 -19.13 -1.06 -13.66
N GLY A 59 -19.86 0.03 -13.93
CA GLY A 59 -19.38 1.21 -14.65
C GLY A 59 -17.99 1.68 -14.17
N PRO A 60 -16.97 1.69 -15.04
CA PRO A 60 -15.55 1.80 -14.65
C PRO A 60 -15.22 3.08 -13.89
N LEU A 61 -15.99 4.15 -14.11
CA LEU A 61 -15.76 5.47 -13.52
C LEU A 61 -16.13 5.53 -12.02
N ARG A 62 -17.25 4.91 -11.61
CA ARG A 62 -17.74 4.98 -10.23
C ARG A 62 -16.90 4.11 -9.28
N ALA A 63 -16.44 2.97 -9.80
CA ALA A 63 -15.49 2.11 -9.12
C ALA A 63 -14.13 2.79 -8.91
N LEU A 64 -13.60 3.43 -9.96
CA LEU A 64 -12.34 4.16 -9.89
C LEU A 64 -12.41 5.30 -8.86
N LEU A 65 -13.53 6.05 -8.80
CA LEU A 65 -13.74 7.12 -7.83
C LEU A 65 -13.81 6.61 -6.37
N MET A 66 -14.51 5.50 -6.11
CA MET A 66 -14.54 4.92 -4.76
C MET A 66 -13.17 4.38 -4.34
N THR A 67 -12.48 3.72 -5.25
CA THR A 67 -11.10 3.28 -5.05
C THR A 67 -10.18 4.45 -4.73
N LEU A 68 -10.26 5.54 -5.49
CA LEU A 68 -9.44 6.74 -5.28
C LEU A 68 -9.74 7.41 -3.94
N LEU A 69 -11.01 7.45 -3.53
CA LEU A 69 -11.41 7.95 -2.21
C LEU A 69 -10.82 7.10 -1.09
N LEU A 70 -10.87 5.77 -1.19
CA LEU A 70 -10.26 4.87 -0.21
C LEU A 70 -8.74 5.06 -0.16
N LEU A 71 -8.10 5.21 -1.32
CA LEU A 71 -6.68 5.50 -1.45
C LEU A 71 -6.30 6.81 -0.72
N ALA A 72 -7.12 7.84 -0.91
CA ALA A 72 -6.93 9.15 -0.29
C ALA A 72 -7.06 9.09 1.24
N ILE A 73 -8.01 8.30 1.76
CA ILE A 73 -8.17 8.08 3.19
C ILE A 73 -6.94 7.38 3.77
N VAL A 74 -6.49 6.29 3.14
CA VAL A 74 -5.31 5.56 3.61
C VAL A 74 -4.06 6.44 3.55
N ALA A 75 -3.87 7.20 2.48
CA ALA A 75 -2.78 8.16 2.36
C ALA A 75 -2.83 9.22 3.47
N ALA A 76 -4.00 9.77 3.78
CA ALA A 76 -4.17 10.72 4.87
C ALA A 76 -3.79 10.12 6.23
N VAL A 77 -4.24 8.91 6.54
CA VAL A 77 -3.90 8.22 7.79
C VAL A 77 -2.40 7.96 7.91
N VAL A 78 -1.74 7.54 6.82
CA VAL A 78 -0.28 7.33 6.79
C VAL A 78 0.46 8.62 7.04
N VAL A 79 0.08 9.71 6.35
CA VAL A 79 0.71 11.03 6.53
C VAL A 79 0.55 11.52 7.97
N ILE A 80 -0.65 11.39 8.54
CA ILE A 80 -0.92 11.74 9.94
C ILE A 80 -0.06 10.88 10.88
N GLY A 81 0.05 9.57 10.61
CA GLY A 81 0.91 8.67 11.38
C GLY A 81 2.37 9.09 11.37
N ILE A 82 2.92 9.45 10.21
CA ILE A 82 4.31 9.93 10.07
C ILE A 82 4.52 11.26 10.82
N LEU A 83 3.57 12.19 10.71
CA LEU A 83 3.61 13.46 11.44
C LEU A 83 3.57 13.28 12.96
N LEU A 84 2.91 12.22 13.44
CA LEU A 84 2.84 11.89 14.86
C LEU A 84 4.10 11.19 15.40
N VAL A 85 4.93 10.59 14.54
CA VAL A 85 6.19 9.94 14.96
C VAL A 85 7.10 10.84 15.81
N PRO A 86 7.46 12.08 15.41
CA PRO A 86 8.34 12.92 16.22
C PRO A 86 7.72 13.32 17.56
N THR A 87 6.40 13.53 17.63
CA THR A 87 5.71 13.82 18.89
C THR A 87 5.66 12.61 19.82
N LEU A 88 5.46 11.41 19.29
CA LEU A 88 5.47 10.17 20.06
C LEU A 88 6.89 9.76 20.49
N ALA A 89 7.89 10.01 19.66
CA ALA A 89 9.29 9.75 19.98
C ALA A 89 9.82 10.66 21.11
N GLN A 90 9.34 11.91 21.19
CA GLN A 90 9.69 12.83 22.27
C GLN A 90 9.07 12.42 23.62
N LEU A 91 7.88 11.81 23.62
CA LEU A 91 7.24 11.30 24.83
C LEU A 91 8.00 10.12 25.46
N GLY A 92 8.74 9.35 24.66
CA GLY A 92 9.56 8.23 25.14
C GLY A 92 10.98 8.60 25.60
N GLN A 93 11.42 9.84 25.43
CA GLN A 93 12.74 10.33 25.88
C GLN A 93 12.67 11.11 27.21
N GLY A 94 11.50 11.18 27.82
CA GLY A 94 11.26 11.86 29.10
C GLY A 94 11.42 10.97 30.34
N GLU A 95 11.86 9.72 30.17
CA GLU A 95 12.28 8.80 31.24
C GLU A 95 13.77 8.44 31.09
#